data_AF-R7AEK7-F1
#
_entry.id   AF-R7AEK7-F1
#
_cell.length_a   1.000
_cell.length_b   1.000
_cell.length_c   1.000
_cell.angle_alpha   90.00
_cell.angle_beta   90.00
_cell.angle_gamma   90.00
#
_symmetry.space_group_name_H-M   'P 1'
#
loop_
_entity.id
_entity.type
_entity.pdbx_description
1 polymer ?
#
loop_
_entity_poly.entity_id
_entity_poly.type
_entity_poly.pdbx_seq_one_letter_code
_entity_poly.pdbx_strand_id
1 'polypeptide(L)'
;MSNKDEELLESILRETEGRHAQRPVQQPVEQSREQYGAEPASASEPGGTFSDGTEQVQPAEQSAASAQQQESSQTQTEEPAEQAVSEAEALEPQPEMTGTAKQEAAQEAVPEAKPDAQTAQTDQPRTDKKTKAQGAPNKTKPKRKKFSYKDVLRGLFPWKGDSGLEVTRKIVFLISVIAFSVCLELISSYYWGLHQSKKLYDQLQREIEQISLDTVDPTKIQQGSVSETMELSELGERLLAQNADAVGYISIPGTKVNYPIVQRRSDDGNDYYLYRNFNGEHSDAGVLYLDYRNNFDRVENGKRVCDNSTNLVVYGHNMDNLSMFGSLKNYRNDWGYYSKHPLITLCSNYQTYTYKIFGFFIIDAEDESETKFDCWNTLNFSSEEEFYDYVNNVKRRALQTNGVDVQYGDQLLTLFTCSGIFDEARLIVMARMVRPDEDPYAGTQESQQNPNVLWPTIYYRWNKNNYDPDAEFVPYGPVTTTGDDNEPAETTEEADE
;
A
#
# COMPACT_ATOMS: atom_id res chain seq x y z
N MET A 1 35.86 -8.66 24.20
CA MET A 1 35.88 -9.20 22.82
C MET A 1 37.23 -9.85 22.61
N SER A 2 37.26 -10.94 21.87
CA SER A 2 38.48 -11.64 21.45
C SER A 2 39.09 -10.94 20.24
N ASN A 3 40.39 -11.10 19.99
CA ASN A 3 41.03 -10.61 18.75
C ASN A 3 40.32 -11.13 17.48
N LYS A 4 39.69 -12.32 17.55
CA LYS A 4 38.88 -12.87 16.46
C LYS A 4 37.62 -12.07 16.16
N ASP A 5 37.07 -11.37 17.16
CA ASP A 5 35.88 -10.54 16.99
C ASP A 5 36.26 -9.22 16.27
N GLU A 6 37.47 -8.70 16.53
CA GLU A 6 38.03 -7.54 15.82
C GLU A 6 38.44 -7.89 14.38
N GLU A 7 39.09 -9.04 14.13
CA GLU A 7 39.38 -9.49 12.76
C GLU A 7 38.10 -9.67 11.93
N LEU A 8 37.01 -10.18 12.54
CA LEU A 8 35.73 -10.31 11.87
C LEU A 8 35.14 -8.94 11.50
N LEU A 9 35.16 -7.97 12.42
CA LEU A 9 34.68 -6.61 12.17
C LEU A 9 35.52 -5.87 11.12
N GLU A 10 36.86 -5.99 11.15
CA GLU A 10 37.75 -5.48 10.10
C GLU A 10 37.45 -6.08 8.73
N SER A 11 37.15 -7.39 8.65
CA SER A 11 36.81 -8.03 7.37
C SER A 11 35.48 -7.54 6.80
N ILE A 12 34.45 -7.41 7.65
CA ILE A 12 33.11 -6.91 7.26
C ILE A 12 33.21 -5.45 6.79
N LEU A 13 33.95 -4.59 7.51
CA LEU A 13 34.12 -3.19 7.13
C LEU A 13 34.78 -3.05 5.75
N ARG A 14 35.85 -3.82 5.49
CA ARG A 14 36.55 -3.79 4.19
C ARG A 14 35.67 -4.28 3.02
N GLU A 15 34.78 -5.25 3.24
CA GLU A 15 33.78 -5.62 2.22
C GLU A 15 32.77 -4.50 1.95
N THR A 16 32.32 -3.78 2.98
CA THR A 16 31.36 -2.66 2.80
C THR A 16 31.98 -1.46 2.08
N GLU A 17 33.22 -1.08 2.41
CA GLU A 17 33.93 0.00 1.70
C GLU A 17 34.21 -0.37 0.23
N GLY A 18 34.54 -1.64 -0.04
CA GLY A 18 34.77 -2.14 -1.39
C GLY A 18 33.56 -1.99 -2.32
N ARG A 19 32.34 -2.23 -1.81
CA ARG A 19 31.10 -2.12 -2.61
C ARG A 19 30.69 -0.68 -2.91
N HIS A 20 30.99 0.28 -2.02
CA HIS A 20 30.69 1.69 -2.26
C HIS A 20 31.57 2.35 -3.33
N ALA A 21 32.70 1.74 -3.70
CA ALA A 21 33.64 2.29 -4.68
C ALA A 21 33.24 2.06 -6.16
N GLN A 22 32.20 1.26 -6.45
CA GLN A 22 31.82 0.90 -7.83
C GLN A 22 30.32 1.09 -8.11
N ARG A 23 29.88 2.35 -8.22
CA ARG A 23 28.65 2.72 -8.95
C ARG A 23 29.01 3.34 -10.30
N PRO A 24 28.82 2.64 -11.43
CA PRO A 24 28.81 3.27 -12.75
C PRO A 24 27.59 4.19 -12.86
N VAL A 25 27.77 5.40 -13.39
CA VAL A 25 26.64 6.23 -13.83
C VAL A 25 26.13 5.65 -15.15
N GLN A 26 24.91 5.12 -15.16
CA GLN A 26 24.29 4.66 -16.41
C GLN A 26 23.99 5.84 -17.32
N GLN A 27 24.61 5.84 -18.51
CA GLN A 27 24.13 6.61 -19.66
C GLN A 27 23.30 5.68 -20.57
N PRO A 28 22.34 6.21 -21.36
CA PRO A 28 21.57 5.39 -22.29
C PRO A 28 22.48 4.74 -23.33
N VAL A 29 22.31 3.43 -23.55
CA VAL A 29 23.04 2.71 -24.59
C VAL A 29 22.23 2.77 -25.89
N GLU A 30 22.74 3.51 -26.88
CA GLU A 30 22.29 3.35 -28.26
C GLU A 30 22.70 1.97 -28.77
N GLN A 31 21.74 1.09 -29.08
CA GLN A 31 22.04 -0.12 -29.85
C GLN A 31 21.92 0.14 -31.36
N SER A 32 22.99 -0.20 -32.06
CA SER A 32 23.21 0.08 -33.47
C SER A 32 22.28 -0.69 -34.40
N ARG A 33 21.74 -0.02 -35.41
CA ARG A 33 20.80 -0.57 -36.39
C ARG A 33 21.47 -0.82 -37.76
N GLU A 34 21.95 -2.04 -37.96
CA GLU A 34 22.19 -2.66 -39.26
C GLU A 34 21.51 -4.05 -39.25
N GLN A 35 21.06 -4.67 -40.35
CA GLN A 35 21.32 -4.40 -41.76
C GLN A 35 20.13 -4.90 -42.61
N TYR A 36 19.54 -4.05 -43.47
CA TYR A 36 18.90 -4.46 -44.74
C TYR A 36 18.67 -3.21 -45.59
N GLY A 37 19.17 -3.19 -46.82
CA GLY A 37 19.18 -2.00 -47.68
C GLY A 37 18.38 -2.16 -48.97
N ALA A 38 17.81 -1.06 -49.44
CA ALA A 38 17.35 -0.84 -50.80
C ALA A 38 17.54 0.67 -51.13
N GLU A 39 17.83 0.99 -52.39
CA GLU A 39 18.29 2.33 -52.80
C GLU A 39 17.15 3.35 -53.03
N PRO A 40 17.43 4.66 -52.98
CA PRO A 40 16.42 5.72 -53.09
C PRO A 40 16.11 6.13 -54.55
N ALA A 41 14.92 6.69 -54.75
CA ALA A 41 14.55 7.49 -55.93
C ALA A 41 14.08 8.89 -55.49
N SER A 42 14.31 9.91 -56.32
CA SER A 42 14.29 11.31 -55.89
C SER A 42 13.13 12.16 -56.45
N ALA A 43 12.75 13.15 -55.64
CA ALA A 43 12.21 14.47 -56.00
C ALA A 43 11.04 14.59 -57.00
N SER A 44 9.91 15.17 -56.54
CA SER A 44 9.50 16.52 -56.99
C SER A 44 8.29 17.07 -56.21
N GLU A 45 8.42 18.30 -55.72
CA GLU A 45 7.31 19.26 -55.64
C GLU A 45 7.42 20.20 -56.87
N PRO A 46 6.40 21.02 -57.22
CA PRO A 46 6.21 22.29 -56.51
C PRO A 46 4.77 22.83 -56.38
N GLY A 47 4.45 23.38 -55.20
CA GLY A 47 3.72 24.66 -55.06
C GLY A 47 2.20 24.69 -55.23
N GLY A 48 1.52 25.47 -54.37
CA GLY A 48 0.05 25.63 -54.45
C GLY A 48 -0.62 26.43 -53.33
N THR A 49 -0.06 27.56 -52.89
CA THR A 49 -0.73 28.45 -51.92
C THR A 49 -1.81 29.31 -52.58
N PHE A 50 -3.02 29.37 -52.03
CA PHE A 50 -3.78 30.63 -51.83
C PHE A 50 -4.97 30.41 -50.87
N SER A 51 -5.50 31.50 -50.32
CA SER A 51 -6.57 31.53 -49.32
C SER A 51 -7.57 32.66 -49.58
N ASP A 52 -8.65 32.70 -48.77
CA ASP A 52 -9.64 33.78 -48.61
C ASP A 52 -10.82 33.82 -49.62
N GLY A 53 -11.99 34.32 -49.19
CA GLY A 53 -13.23 34.40 -50.00
C GLY A 53 -14.55 34.27 -49.23
N THR A 54 -15.21 35.40 -48.95
CA THR A 54 -16.33 35.56 -48.01
C THR A 54 -17.75 35.43 -48.60
N GLU A 55 -18.72 35.06 -47.73
CA GLU A 55 -20.11 35.62 -47.59
C GLU A 55 -21.31 35.26 -48.53
N GLN A 56 -22.49 35.14 -47.88
CA GLN A 56 -23.89 35.31 -48.37
C GLN A 56 -24.48 34.28 -49.39
N VAL A 57 -25.80 33.97 -49.45
CA VAL A 57 -26.99 34.45 -48.71
C VAL A 57 -28.12 33.38 -48.56
N GLN A 58 -29.16 33.70 -47.78
CA GLN A 58 -30.42 32.97 -47.45
C GLN A 58 -31.46 32.91 -48.63
N PRO A 59 -32.71 32.32 -48.57
CA PRO A 59 -33.60 32.21 -47.39
C PRO A 59 -34.64 31.05 -47.24
N ALA A 60 -35.16 30.96 -45.99
CA ALA A 60 -36.55 30.73 -45.53
C ALA A 60 -37.44 29.51 -45.96
N GLU A 61 -37.95 28.79 -44.93
CA GLU A 61 -39.37 28.76 -44.48
C GLU A 61 -39.39 28.43 -42.96
N GLN A 62 -40.09 29.18 -42.08
CA GLN A 62 -41.42 28.92 -41.49
C GLN A 62 -41.59 27.56 -40.76
N SER A 63 -42.16 27.41 -39.54
CA SER A 63 -42.99 28.33 -38.72
C SER A 63 -42.91 28.07 -37.18
N ALA A 64 -43.57 28.94 -36.41
CA ALA A 64 -43.77 29.04 -34.95
C ALA A 64 -44.52 27.85 -34.26
N ALA A 65 -44.63 27.71 -32.91
CA ALA A 65 -44.02 28.40 -31.76
C ALA A 65 -44.25 27.66 -30.40
N SER A 66 -43.53 28.12 -29.36
CA SER A 66 -43.82 28.11 -27.91
C SER A 66 -45.30 28.32 -27.51
N ALA A 67 -45.77 28.03 -26.28
CA ALA A 67 -45.28 27.23 -25.12
C ALA A 67 -46.36 27.29 -24.01
N GLN A 68 -46.21 26.54 -22.89
CA GLN A 68 -46.30 27.01 -21.48
C GLN A 68 -46.53 25.85 -20.47
N GLN A 69 -46.17 26.12 -19.21
CA GLN A 69 -46.41 25.27 -18.04
C GLN A 69 -47.77 25.59 -17.39
N GLN A 70 -48.30 24.67 -16.58
CA GLN A 70 -49.24 25.03 -15.50
C GLN A 70 -49.10 24.07 -14.31
N GLU A 71 -49.56 24.50 -13.14
CA GLU A 71 -49.15 23.97 -11.83
C GLU A 71 -50.36 23.78 -10.88
N SER A 72 -50.29 22.74 -10.04
CA SER A 72 -51.09 22.50 -8.81
C SER A 72 -52.61 22.23 -8.92
N SER A 73 -53.07 21.19 -8.20
CA SER A 73 -54.13 21.28 -7.16
C SER A 73 -54.33 19.93 -6.45
N GLN A 74 -54.91 19.95 -5.25
CA GLN A 74 -55.06 18.80 -4.34
C GLN A 74 -56.52 18.31 -4.24
N THR A 75 -56.73 17.04 -3.89
CA THR A 75 -57.91 16.62 -3.10
C THR A 75 -57.59 15.41 -2.19
N GLN A 76 -58.20 15.38 -1.01
CA GLN A 76 -58.41 14.18 -0.15
C GLN A 76 -59.78 13.54 -0.56
N THR A 77 -60.30 12.41 -0.06
CA THR A 77 -59.97 11.48 1.04
C THR A 77 -60.32 10.04 0.53
N GLU A 78 -60.78 8.98 1.20
CA GLU A 78 -61.21 8.60 2.57
C GLU A 78 -60.45 7.31 3.03
N GLU A 79 -60.94 6.59 4.04
CA GLU A 79 -60.39 5.33 4.62
C GLU A 79 -61.41 4.16 4.42
N PRO A 80 -61.11 2.87 4.75
CA PRO A 80 -61.33 2.40 6.12
C PRO A 80 -60.46 1.22 6.67
N ALA A 81 -60.12 1.32 7.96
CA ALA A 81 -60.14 0.33 9.05
C ALA A 81 -60.86 -1.04 8.86
N GLU A 82 -60.66 -2.11 9.67
CA GLU A 82 -59.63 -2.52 10.67
C GLU A 82 -60.02 -3.91 11.24
N GLN A 83 -59.07 -4.84 11.46
CA GLN A 83 -59.12 -5.99 12.43
C GLN A 83 -57.80 -6.83 12.34
N ALA A 84 -56.98 -7.18 13.35
CA ALA A 84 -57.01 -7.21 14.83
C ALA A 84 -57.60 -8.51 15.45
N VAL A 85 -56.96 -9.31 16.34
CA VAL A 85 -55.58 -9.34 16.93
C VAL A 85 -55.21 -10.79 17.37
N SER A 86 -53.92 -11.19 17.33
CA SER A 86 -53.29 -12.22 18.21
C SER A 86 -51.76 -12.05 18.23
N GLU A 87 -51.15 -11.59 19.33
CA GLU A 87 -50.43 -12.41 20.35
C GLU A 87 -49.23 -13.20 19.75
N ALA A 88 -47.96 -12.83 19.87
CA ALA A 88 -47.15 -12.22 20.95
C ALA A 88 -46.61 -13.23 21.99
N GLU A 89 -45.36 -13.67 21.79
CA GLU A 89 -44.49 -14.22 22.82
C GLU A 89 -43.12 -13.53 22.71
N ALA A 90 -42.58 -13.05 23.82
CA ALA A 90 -41.37 -12.22 23.85
C ALA A 90 -40.47 -12.62 25.01
N LEU A 91 -39.19 -12.91 24.72
CA LEU A 91 -38.19 -13.33 25.70
C LEU A 91 -36.86 -12.59 25.47
N GLU A 92 -36.69 -11.55 26.29
CA GLU A 92 -35.46 -10.92 26.80
C GLU A 92 -34.12 -10.97 26.00
N PRO A 93 -33.56 -9.79 25.64
CA PRO A 93 -32.11 -9.64 25.53
C PRO A 93 -31.47 -9.48 26.93
N GLN A 94 -30.46 -10.30 27.24
CA GLN A 94 -29.67 -10.23 28.48
C GLN A 94 -28.31 -9.50 28.22
N PRO A 95 -27.64 -8.95 29.25
CA PRO A 95 -27.39 -7.50 29.27
C PRO A 95 -25.98 -7.01 28.91
N GLU A 96 -25.90 -5.71 28.58
CA GLU A 96 -24.65 -4.94 28.56
C GLU A 96 -23.98 -4.88 29.95
N MET A 97 -22.79 -5.46 30.08
CA MET A 97 -21.97 -5.32 31.29
C MET A 97 -21.13 -4.04 31.25
N THR A 98 -21.59 -2.99 31.92
CA THR A 98 -20.92 -1.69 32.06
C THR A 98 -19.69 -1.76 32.97
N GLY A 99 -18.57 -2.24 32.43
CA GLY A 99 -17.27 -2.31 33.13
C GLY A 99 -16.50 -0.98 33.12
N THR A 100 -16.58 -0.20 34.20
CA THR A 100 -15.86 1.09 34.33
C THR A 100 -14.35 0.90 34.53
N ALA A 101 -13.61 0.75 33.43
CA ALA A 101 -12.14 0.73 33.46
C ALA A 101 -11.56 2.17 33.54
N LYS A 102 -10.95 2.50 34.67
CA LYS A 102 -10.14 3.72 34.82
C LYS A 102 -8.95 3.71 33.84
N GLN A 103 -8.71 4.86 33.20
CA GLN A 103 -7.38 5.17 32.67
C GLN A 103 -6.45 5.57 33.83
N GLU A 104 -5.42 4.78 34.11
CA GLU A 104 -4.29 5.21 34.93
C GLU A 104 -3.04 5.29 34.04
N ALA A 105 -2.65 6.52 33.71
CA ALA A 105 -1.48 6.79 32.87
C ALA A 105 -0.21 6.73 33.72
N ALA A 106 0.60 5.70 33.52
CA ALA A 106 1.92 5.60 34.13
C ALA A 106 2.88 6.61 33.47
N GLN A 107 3.20 7.69 34.19
CA GLN A 107 4.36 8.54 33.91
C GLN A 107 5.40 8.32 35.01
N GLU A 108 6.62 7.96 34.63
CA GLU A 108 7.72 7.77 35.57
C GLU A 108 8.16 9.12 36.16
N ALA A 109 8.15 9.21 37.50
CA ALA A 109 8.62 10.38 38.23
C ALA A 109 9.92 10.05 38.96
N VAL A 110 11.02 10.71 38.57
CA VAL A 110 12.33 10.55 39.22
C VAL A 110 12.28 11.12 40.65
N PRO A 111 12.72 10.38 41.69
CA PRO A 111 12.57 10.81 43.08
C PRO A 111 13.62 11.86 43.50
N GLU A 112 13.17 12.91 44.19
CA GLU A 112 14.06 13.87 44.87
C GLU A 112 14.71 13.26 46.12
N ALA A 113 16.04 13.31 46.22
CA ALA A 113 16.77 12.89 47.40
C ALA A 113 16.89 14.02 48.44
N LYS A 114 16.53 13.73 49.70
CA LYS A 114 16.88 14.56 50.86
C LYS A 114 18.21 14.08 51.48
N PRO A 115 19.12 14.96 51.90
CA PRO A 115 20.36 14.57 52.53
C PRO A 115 20.22 14.41 54.06
N ASP A 116 20.66 13.26 54.58
CA ASP A 116 20.97 13.06 56.00
C ASP A 116 22.43 13.46 56.33
N ALA A 117 22.80 13.46 57.61
CA ALA A 117 23.92 14.27 58.13
C ALA A 117 25.05 13.49 58.86
N GLN A 118 26.20 14.18 59.00
CA GLN A 118 27.38 13.85 59.84
C GLN A 118 28.26 12.69 59.31
N THR A 119 29.59 12.80 59.27
CA THR A 119 30.50 12.84 60.44
C THR A 119 31.85 13.57 60.22
N ALA A 120 32.56 13.87 61.33
CA ALA A 120 34.02 14.07 61.51
C ALA A 120 34.86 14.73 60.39
N GLN A 121 35.35 15.97 60.53
CA GLN A 121 36.50 16.43 61.35
C GLN A 121 37.91 16.04 60.84
N THR A 122 38.69 17.04 60.38
CA THR A 122 40.10 17.20 60.78
C THR A 122 40.56 18.67 60.71
N ASP A 123 41.21 19.11 61.78
CA ASP A 123 42.18 20.21 61.94
C ASP A 123 41.95 21.67 61.53
N GLN A 124 42.75 22.50 62.21
CA GLN A 124 42.80 23.96 62.25
C GLN A 124 44.24 24.40 61.87
N PRO A 125 44.61 25.71 61.66
CA PRO A 125 44.22 26.83 62.53
C PRO A 125 43.82 28.16 61.84
N ARG A 126 43.26 29.04 62.67
CA ARG A 126 43.00 30.46 62.35
C ARG A 126 44.30 31.25 62.12
N THR A 127 44.18 32.35 61.38
CA THR A 127 44.90 33.60 61.73
C THR A 127 43.91 34.78 61.76
N ASP A 128 43.84 35.48 62.89
CA ASP A 128 42.91 36.59 63.10
C ASP A 128 43.47 37.92 62.55
N LYS A 129 42.61 38.75 61.93
CA LYS A 129 42.89 40.20 61.79
C LYS A 129 41.65 41.09 61.64
N LYS A 130 41.19 41.55 62.81
CA LYS A 130 40.54 42.85 63.13
C LYS A 130 39.53 43.45 62.13
N THR A 131 38.31 43.55 62.62
CA THR A 131 37.23 44.44 62.18
C THR A 131 37.66 45.89 61.98
N LYS A 132 37.14 46.54 60.92
CA LYS A 132 36.76 47.96 60.94
C LYS A 132 35.56 48.17 60.02
N ALA A 133 34.46 48.71 60.56
CA ALA A 133 33.26 49.03 59.80
C ALA A 133 33.29 50.48 59.34
N GLN A 134 32.89 50.74 58.08
CA GLN A 134 32.57 52.08 57.57
C GLN A 134 31.83 51.98 56.21
N GLY A 135 30.88 52.89 55.97
CA GLY A 135 30.35 53.19 54.63
C GLY A 135 29.40 52.16 54.01
N ALA A 136 28.10 52.34 54.22
CA ALA A 136 27.07 51.72 53.36
C ALA A 136 26.68 52.69 52.22
N PRO A 137 26.75 52.27 50.94
CA PRO A 137 26.11 52.96 49.83
C PRO A 137 24.79 52.28 49.42
N ASN A 138 23.72 53.07 49.35
CA ASN A 138 22.38 52.82 48.77
C ASN A 138 22.04 51.43 48.17
N LYS A 139 21.01 50.78 48.73
CA LYS A 139 20.23 49.73 48.04
C LYS A 139 19.33 50.35 46.95
N THR A 140 19.89 50.71 45.80
CA THR A 140 19.09 51.01 44.61
C THR A 140 18.48 49.73 44.06
N LYS A 141 17.17 49.53 44.27
CA LYS A 141 16.42 48.43 43.64
C LYS A 141 16.63 48.52 42.11
N PRO A 142 17.11 47.47 41.42
CA PRO A 142 17.29 47.53 39.98
C PRO A 142 15.92 47.70 39.32
N LYS A 143 15.70 48.86 38.68
CA LYS A 143 14.49 49.09 37.87
C LYS A 143 14.45 48.00 36.80
N ARG A 144 13.33 47.25 36.71
CA ARG A 144 13.07 46.32 35.60
C ARG A 144 13.31 47.07 34.30
N LYS A 145 14.40 46.73 33.58
CA LYS A 145 14.65 47.28 32.25
C LYS A 145 13.47 46.86 31.37
N LYS A 146 12.79 47.82 30.75
CA LYS A 146 11.83 47.52 29.68
C LYS A 146 12.67 46.94 28.53
N PHE A 147 12.56 45.63 28.29
CA PHE A 147 13.23 44.98 27.17
C PHE A 147 12.77 45.65 25.88
N SER A 148 13.68 46.31 25.16
CA SER A 148 13.35 46.89 23.86
C SER A 148 13.43 45.80 22.80
N TYR A 149 12.49 45.80 21.85
CA TYR A 149 12.57 44.94 20.66
C TYR A 149 13.92 45.09 19.93
N LYS A 150 14.50 46.30 19.95
CA LYS A 150 15.82 46.59 19.38
C LYS A 150 16.97 45.88 20.12
N ASP A 151 16.83 45.58 21.40
CA ASP A 151 17.84 44.86 22.18
C ASP A 151 17.74 43.34 22.00
N VAL A 152 16.54 42.82 21.70
CA VAL A 152 16.34 41.44 21.26
C VAL A 152 16.95 41.21 19.87
N LEU A 153 16.69 42.12 18.91
CA LEU A 153 17.31 42.08 17.58
C LEU A 153 18.84 42.18 17.63
N ARG A 154 19.41 42.96 18.57
CA ARG A 154 20.86 42.99 18.83
C ARG A 154 21.42 41.67 19.36
N GLY A 155 20.62 40.88 20.08
CA GLY A 155 21.01 39.55 20.52
C GLY A 155 21.03 38.53 19.36
N LEU A 156 20.07 38.65 18.43
CA LEU A 156 19.85 37.71 17.33
C LEU A 156 20.78 37.92 16.13
N PHE A 157 20.99 39.17 15.70
CA PHE A 157 21.72 39.48 14.47
C PHE A 157 23.14 40.05 14.74
N PRO A 158 24.15 39.68 13.94
CA PRO A 158 25.48 40.30 14.00
C PRO A 158 25.42 41.81 13.80
N TRP A 159 26.09 42.57 14.68
CA TRP A 159 26.11 44.03 14.68
C TRP A 159 27.56 44.54 14.67
N LYS A 160 27.81 45.65 13.98
CA LYS A 160 29.11 46.34 13.98
C LYS A 160 29.50 46.74 15.41
N GLY A 161 30.42 46.01 16.04
CA GLY A 161 30.87 46.20 17.42
C GLY A 161 30.80 44.93 18.30
N ASP A 162 30.16 43.85 17.84
CA ASP A 162 30.22 42.54 18.49
C ASP A 162 31.64 41.96 18.54
N SER A 163 31.95 41.14 19.55
CA SER A 163 33.19 40.33 19.55
C SER A 163 33.12 39.21 18.51
N GLY A 164 34.26 38.79 17.95
CA GLY A 164 34.32 37.75 16.91
C GLY A 164 33.62 36.44 17.30
N LEU A 165 33.77 36.01 18.57
CA LEU A 165 33.06 34.83 19.10
C LEU A 165 31.54 35.04 19.19
N GLU A 166 31.08 36.26 19.43
CA GLU A 166 29.65 36.59 19.46
C GLU A 166 29.06 36.64 18.06
N VAL A 167 29.80 37.18 17.08
CA VAL A 167 29.43 37.13 15.66
C VAL A 167 29.27 35.68 15.22
N THR A 168 30.25 34.82 15.49
CA THR A 168 30.17 33.37 15.16
C THR A 168 28.96 32.71 15.83
N ARG A 169 28.73 32.94 17.13
CA ARG A 169 27.56 32.39 17.84
C ARG A 169 26.24 32.83 17.21
N LYS A 170 26.09 34.10 16.83
CA LYS A 170 24.87 34.63 16.19
C LYS A 170 24.68 34.05 14.79
N ILE A 171 25.76 33.90 14.00
CA ILE A 171 25.70 33.27 12.68
C ILE A 171 25.27 31.80 12.79
N VAL A 172 25.86 31.02 13.71
CA VAL A 172 25.47 29.62 13.95
C VAL A 172 24.00 29.54 14.37
N PHE A 173 23.55 30.39 15.30
CA PHE A 173 22.14 30.44 15.71
C PHE A 173 21.19 30.75 14.54
N LEU A 174 21.53 31.72 13.68
CA LEU A 174 20.72 32.05 12.50
C LEU A 174 20.67 30.90 11.49
N ILE A 175 21.79 30.19 11.28
CA ILE A 175 21.83 28.99 10.44
C ILE A 175 20.95 27.88 11.03
N SER A 176 21.02 27.64 12.35
CA SER A 176 20.13 26.69 13.02
C SER A 176 18.65 27.06 12.92
N VAL A 177 18.30 28.35 13.00
CA VAL A 177 16.92 28.82 12.80
C VAL A 177 16.46 28.64 11.36
N ILE A 178 17.31 28.89 10.36
CA ILE A 178 16.99 28.64 8.95
C ILE A 178 16.78 27.15 8.71
N ALA A 179 17.69 26.29 9.18
CA ALA A 179 17.57 24.84 9.06
C ALA A 179 16.29 24.32 9.75
N PHE A 180 15.99 24.78 10.96
CA PHE A 180 14.77 24.42 11.69
C PHE A 180 13.50 24.88 10.95
N SER A 181 13.49 26.07 10.34
CA SER A 181 12.38 26.54 9.51
C SER A 181 12.18 25.67 8.26
N VAL A 182 13.26 25.23 7.61
CA VAL A 182 13.18 24.31 6.45
C VAL A 182 12.65 22.94 6.88
N CYS A 183 13.11 22.40 8.02
CA CYS A 183 12.55 21.16 8.57
C CYS A 183 11.06 21.31 8.93
N LEU A 184 10.63 22.44 9.50
CA LEU A 184 9.23 22.73 9.78
C LEU A 184 8.38 22.78 8.51
N GLU A 185 8.87 23.40 7.44
CA GLU A 185 8.17 23.48 6.15
C GLU A 185 7.98 22.08 5.54
N LEU A 186 9.05 21.27 5.49
CA LEU A 186 9.02 19.90 4.97
C LEU A 186 8.08 18.98 5.78
N ILE A 187 8.06 19.11 7.11
CA ILE A 187 7.13 18.37 7.97
C ILE A 187 5.69 18.85 7.75
N SER A 188 5.48 20.15 7.56
CA SER A 188 4.15 20.73 7.35
C SER A 188 3.55 20.33 6.00
N SER A 189 4.34 20.35 4.92
CA SER A 189 3.89 19.92 3.58
C SER A 189 3.58 18.42 3.55
N TYR A 190 4.41 17.58 4.18
CA TYR A 190 4.16 16.14 4.33
C TYR A 190 2.82 15.84 5.00
N TYR A 191 2.58 16.38 6.21
CA TYR A 191 1.31 16.16 6.90
C TYR A 191 0.11 16.77 6.19
N TRP A 192 0.29 17.87 5.43
CA TRP A 192 -0.76 18.42 4.59
C TRP A 192 -1.11 17.50 3.41
N GLY A 193 -0.11 16.96 2.69
CA GLY A 193 -0.30 16.01 1.59
C GLY A 193 -1.00 14.72 2.03
N LEU A 194 -0.64 14.18 3.19
CA LEU A 194 -1.35 13.07 3.82
C LEU A 194 -2.81 13.42 4.16
N HIS A 195 -3.08 14.62 4.66
CA HIS A 195 -4.43 15.05 5.02
C HIS A 195 -5.32 15.33 3.79
N GLN A 196 -4.76 15.89 2.71
CA GLN A 196 -5.41 16.04 1.42
C GLN A 196 -5.74 14.68 0.79
N SER A 197 -4.76 13.78 0.77
CA SER A 197 -4.93 12.40 0.27
C SER A 197 -5.98 11.64 1.08
N LYS A 198 -5.97 11.76 2.42
CA LYS A 198 -7.01 11.16 3.26
C LYS A 198 -8.39 11.69 2.92
N LYS A 199 -8.58 13.00 2.77
CA LYS A 199 -9.88 13.58 2.38
C LYS A 199 -10.38 13.05 1.04
N LEU A 200 -9.50 12.96 0.05
CA LEU A 200 -9.81 12.40 -1.27
C LEU A 200 -10.37 10.97 -1.16
N TYR A 201 -9.68 10.07 -0.44
CA TYR A 201 -10.17 8.70 -0.26
C TYR A 201 -11.38 8.61 0.69
N ASP A 202 -11.42 9.39 1.78
CA ASP A 202 -12.60 9.51 2.65
C ASP A 202 -13.84 10.01 1.87
N GLN A 203 -13.69 10.72 0.75
CA GLN A 203 -14.78 11.16 -0.14
C GLN A 203 -15.18 10.06 -1.12
N LEU A 204 -14.22 9.54 -1.90
CA LEU A 204 -14.43 8.44 -2.84
C LEU A 204 -15.12 7.24 -2.17
N GLN A 205 -14.70 6.85 -0.96
CA GLN A 205 -15.31 5.74 -0.21
C GLN A 205 -16.79 5.98 0.10
N ARG A 206 -17.22 7.21 0.42
CA ARG A 206 -18.62 7.53 0.70
C ARG A 206 -19.48 7.61 -0.57
N GLU A 207 -18.91 8.08 -1.67
CA GLU A 207 -19.57 8.11 -2.97
C GLU A 207 -19.78 6.68 -3.49
N ILE A 208 -18.80 5.79 -3.29
CA ILE A 208 -18.87 4.37 -3.67
C ILE A 208 -19.77 3.56 -2.72
N GLU A 209 -19.80 3.88 -1.43
CA GLU A 209 -20.76 3.31 -0.47
C GLU A 209 -22.21 3.61 -0.88
N GLN A 210 -22.50 4.81 -1.40
CA GLN A 210 -23.82 5.16 -1.93
C GLN A 210 -24.19 4.31 -3.16
N ILE A 211 -23.29 4.17 -4.14
CA ILE A 211 -23.51 3.32 -5.33
C ILE A 211 -23.72 1.84 -4.93
N SER A 212 -23.00 1.38 -3.90
CA SER A 212 -23.10 0.01 -3.38
C SER A 212 -24.44 -0.26 -2.66
N LEU A 213 -24.96 0.72 -1.91
CA LEU A 213 -26.24 0.60 -1.19
C LEU A 213 -27.44 0.41 -2.13
N ASP A 214 -27.39 0.98 -3.34
CA ASP A 214 -28.43 0.79 -4.36
C ASP A 214 -28.28 -0.51 -5.17
N THR A 215 -27.19 -1.28 -4.99
CA THR A 215 -26.85 -2.43 -5.87
C THR A 215 -26.50 -3.76 -5.17
N VAL A 216 -26.03 -3.78 -3.91
CA VAL A 216 -25.43 -4.98 -3.31
C VAL A 216 -26.32 -5.69 -2.29
N ASP A 217 -27.02 -6.73 -2.77
CA ASP A 217 -27.30 -7.93 -2.00
C ASP A 217 -26.12 -8.90 -2.21
N PRO A 218 -25.32 -9.25 -1.18
CA PRO A 218 -24.13 -10.09 -1.36
C PRO A 218 -24.46 -11.54 -1.77
N THR A 219 -25.73 -11.94 -1.72
CA THR A 219 -26.22 -13.23 -2.22
C THR A 219 -26.46 -13.21 -3.73
N LYS A 220 -26.48 -12.03 -4.37
CA LYS A 220 -26.60 -11.87 -5.82
C LYS A 220 -25.23 -11.77 -6.46
N ILE A 221 -24.61 -12.93 -6.69
CA ILE A 221 -23.61 -13.06 -7.76
C ILE A 221 -24.32 -12.61 -9.04
N GLN A 222 -23.90 -11.49 -9.62
CA GLN A 222 -24.34 -11.12 -10.96
C GLN A 222 -23.82 -12.19 -11.91
N GLN A 223 -24.75 -12.96 -12.48
CA GLN A 223 -24.42 -14.01 -13.42
C GLN A 223 -23.62 -13.42 -14.58
N GLY A 224 -22.65 -14.19 -15.08
CA GLY A 224 -22.09 -14.00 -16.42
C GLY A 224 -23.12 -14.30 -17.51
N SER A 225 -24.24 -13.57 -17.50
CA SER A 225 -25.15 -13.48 -18.62
C SER A 225 -24.33 -12.97 -19.80
N VAL A 226 -24.25 -13.77 -20.87
CA VAL A 226 -23.45 -13.44 -22.05
C VAL A 226 -24.21 -12.42 -22.90
N SER A 227 -24.36 -11.22 -22.35
CA SER A 227 -24.36 -10.00 -23.15
C SER A 227 -23.01 -9.96 -23.87
N GLU A 228 -23.03 -9.98 -25.21
CA GLU A 228 -21.80 -9.82 -25.99
C GLU A 228 -21.13 -8.44 -25.77
N THR A 229 -21.86 -7.50 -25.15
CA THR A 229 -21.38 -6.18 -24.76
C THR A 229 -21.29 -6.06 -23.24
N MET A 230 -20.08 -5.81 -22.72
CA MET A 230 -19.87 -5.27 -21.38
C MET A 230 -20.18 -3.78 -21.38
N GLU A 231 -21.15 -3.39 -20.56
CA GLU A 231 -21.49 -1.99 -20.30
C GLU A 231 -20.72 -1.48 -19.08
N LEU A 232 -20.46 -0.18 -19.04
CA LEU A 232 -19.69 0.46 -17.98
C LEU A 232 -20.57 0.55 -16.72
N SER A 233 -20.06 0.09 -15.57
CA SER A 233 -20.77 0.23 -14.29
C SER A 233 -20.76 1.69 -13.83
N GLU A 234 -21.71 2.12 -13.01
CA GLU A 234 -21.67 3.48 -12.44
C GLU A 234 -20.35 3.74 -11.69
N LEU A 235 -19.84 2.73 -10.96
CA LEU A 235 -18.51 2.80 -10.34
C LEU A 235 -17.41 3.10 -11.38
N GLY A 236 -17.42 2.40 -12.51
CA GLY A 236 -16.48 2.62 -13.62
C GLY A 236 -16.63 4.00 -14.25
N GLU A 237 -17.86 4.48 -14.47
CA GLU A 237 -18.12 5.85 -14.97
C GLU A 237 -17.53 6.91 -14.04
N ARG A 238 -17.79 6.80 -12.73
CA ARG A 238 -17.30 7.76 -11.72
C ARG A 238 -15.78 7.78 -11.64
N LEU A 239 -15.15 6.60 -11.63
CA LEU A 239 -13.70 6.47 -11.55
C LEU A 239 -13.01 7.02 -12.81
N LEU A 240 -13.49 6.65 -14.00
CA LEU A 240 -12.93 7.13 -15.28
C LEU A 240 -13.17 8.64 -15.50
N ALA A 241 -14.29 9.18 -15.03
CA ALA A 241 -14.55 10.62 -15.09
C ALA A 241 -13.59 11.46 -14.23
N GLN A 242 -12.94 10.85 -13.24
CA GLN A 242 -11.95 11.51 -12.37
C GLN A 242 -10.50 11.18 -12.76
N ASN A 243 -10.20 9.95 -13.19
CA ASN A 243 -8.89 9.58 -13.73
C ASN A 243 -9.03 8.52 -14.86
N ALA A 244 -8.55 8.84 -16.05
CA ALA A 244 -8.57 7.95 -17.21
C ALA A 244 -7.67 6.70 -17.08
N ASP A 245 -6.69 6.69 -16.17
CA ASP A 245 -5.91 5.49 -15.84
C ASP A 245 -6.67 4.54 -14.88
N ALA A 246 -7.87 4.87 -14.40
CA ALA A 246 -8.62 4.01 -13.48
C ALA A 246 -9.09 2.71 -14.15
N VAL A 247 -8.77 1.57 -13.54
CA VAL A 247 -9.14 0.23 -14.05
C VAL A 247 -10.11 -0.53 -13.14
N GLY A 248 -10.35 -0.03 -11.92
CA GLY A 248 -11.26 -0.65 -10.99
C GLY A 248 -11.13 -0.17 -9.55
N TYR A 249 -11.59 -0.99 -8.62
CA TYR A 249 -11.64 -0.71 -7.19
C TYR A 249 -11.43 -1.99 -6.38
N ILE A 250 -10.77 -1.91 -5.23
CA ILE A 250 -10.51 -3.05 -4.34
C ILE A 250 -10.93 -2.76 -2.91
N SER A 251 -11.62 -3.72 -2.32
CA SER A 251 -12.06 -3.70 -0.92
C SER A 251 -11.74 -5.02 -0.23
N ILE A 252 -11.34 -4.96 1.03
CA ILE A 252 -11.28 -6.13 1.92
C ILE A 252 -12.22 -5.83 3.11
N PRO A 253 -13.41 -6.45 3.17
CA PRO A 253 -14.46 -6.10 4.12
C PRO A 253 -13.98 -6.06 5.58
N GLY A 254 -14.33 -4.98 6.29
CA GLY A 254 -13.93 -4.75 7.69
C GLY A 254 -12.49 -4.28 7.90
N THR A 255 -11.73 -4.00 6.84
CA THR A 255 -10.35 -3.48 6.93
C THR A 255 -10.25 -2.02 6.45
N LYS A 256 -9.03 -1.48 6.30
CA LYS A 256 -8.80 -0.18 5.64
C LYS A 256 -8.54 -0.28 4.13
N VAL A 257 -8.38 -1.47 3.56
CA VAL A 257 -8.23 -1.63 2.10
C VAL A 257 -9.59 -1.39 1.48
N ASN A 258 -9.79 -0.19 0.94
CA ASN A 258 -11.03 0.25 0.29
C ASN A 258 -10.67 1.42 -0.64
N TYR A 259 -10.12 1.12 -1.83
CA TYR A 259 -9.41 2.09 -2.67
C TYR A 259 -9.59 1.84 -4.17
N PRO A 260 -9.55 2.90 -5.00
CA PRO A 260 -9.47 2.75 -6.46
C PRO A 260 -8.12 2.15 -6.87
N ILE A 261 -8.12 1.42 -7.99
CA ILE A 261 -6.92 0.94 -8.67
C ILE A 261 -6.78 1.68 -10.00
N VAL A 262 -5.58 2.19 -10.24
CA VAL A 262 -5.17 2.78 -11.53
C VAL A 262 -4.13 1.89 -12.23
N GLN A 263 -3.94 2.09 -13.53
CA GLN A 263 -2.93 1.37 -14.30
C GLN A 263 -2.38 2.24 -15.44
N ARG A 264 -1.16 2.72 -15.27
CA ARG A 264 -0.42 3.42 -16.31
C ARG A 264 0.22 2.39 -17.25
N ARG A 265 -0.30 2.24 -18.48
CA ARG A 265 0.16 1.22 -19.45
C ARG A 265 1.39 1.65 -20.26
N SER A 266 2.52 1.79 -19.58
CA SER A 266 3.83 2.11 -20.17
C SER A 266 4.96 1.53 -19.31
N ASP A 267 6.19 1.45 -19.82
CA ASP A 267 7.30 0.80 -19.11
C ASP A 267 7.71 1.51 -17.80
N ASP A 268 7.39 2.80 -17.64
CA ASP A 268 7.48 3.58 -16.39
C ASP A 268 6.25 3.40 -15.47
N GLY A 269 5.30 2.54 -15.85
CA GLY A 269 3.96 2.49 -15.28
C GLY A 269 3.90 2.08 -13.82
N ASN A 270 4.79 1.15 -13.42
CA ASN A 270 4.91 0.69 -12.04
C ASN A 270 5.58 1.72 -11.10
N ASP A 271 6.25 2.75 -11.64
CA ASP A 271 6.83 3.84 -10.86
C ASP A 271 5.91 5.06 -10.78
N TYR A 272 5.12 5.32 -11.83
CA TYR A 272 4.38 6.58 -11.99
C TYR A 272 3.42 6.88 -10.84
N TYR A 273 2.70 5.87 -10.35
CA TYR A 273 1.74 6.01 -9.24
C TYR A 273 2.32 5.75 -7.84
N LEU A 274 3.59 5.34 -7.74
CA LEU A 274 4.26 5.08 -6.47
C LEU A 274 4.29 6.32 -5.55
N TYR A 275 4.33 7.52 -6.12
CA TYR A 275 4.32 8.80 -5.37
C TYR A 275 3.22 9.76 -5.84
N ARG A 276 2.09 9.24 -6.34
CA ARG A 276 0.93 10.03 -6.78
C ARG A 276 -0.38 9.51 -6.23
N ASN A 277 -1.28 10.41 -5.84
CA ASN A 277 -2.65 10.06 -5.47
C ASN A 277 -3.51 9.75 -6.71
N PHE A 278 -4.78 9.38 -6.49
CA PHE A 278 -5.74 9.07 -7.56
C PHE A 278 -5.97 10.22 -8.57
N ASN A 279 -5.69 11.48 -8.21
CA ASN A 279 -5.78 12.64 -9.11
C ASN A 279 -4.48 12.89 -9.91
N GLY A 280 -3.45 12.05 -9.75
CA GLY A 280 -2.11 12.27 -10.31
C GLY A 280 -1.27 13.33 -9.58
N GLU A 281 -1.80 13.95 -8.52
CA GLU A 281 -1.06 14.88 -7.66
C GLU A 281 -0.02 14.12 -6.83
N HIS A 282 1.09 14.77 -6.44
CA HIS A 282 2.11 14.12 -5.61
C HIS A 282 1.56 13.76 -4.21
N SER A 283 1.82 12.52 -3.77
CA SER A 283 1.50 12.03 -2.44
C SER A 283 2.43 10.88 -2.05
N ASP A 284 3.05 10.96 -0.86
CA ASP A 284 3.92 9.91 -0.33
C ASP A 284 3.15 8.61 0.02
N ALA A 285 1.82 8.68 0.12
CA ALA A 285 0.98 7.49 0.27
C ALA A 285 0.66 6.82 -1.08
N GLY A 286 0.91 7.50 -2.21
CA GLY A 286 0.55 7.03 -3.54
C GLY A 286 -0.96 6.79 -3.73
N VAL A 287 -1.25 5.76 -4.52
CA VAL A 287 -2.54 5.11 -4.74
C VAL A 287 -2.27 3.61 -4.98
N LEU A 288 -3.28 2.75 -4.96
CA LEU A 288 -3.09 1.37 -5.40
C LEU A 288 -3.03 1.32 -6.93
N TYR A 289 -2.14 0.51 -7.48
CA TYR A 289 -1.97 0.38 -8.93
C TYR A 289 -1.75 -1.06 -9.38
N LEU A 290 -2.35 -1.43 -10.51
CA LEU A 290 -2.16 -2.73 -11.17
C LEU A 290 -0.86 -2.70 -11.99
N ASP A 291 -0.14 -3.82 -12.08
CA ASP A 291 1.08 -3.92 -12.87
C ASP A 291 0.85 -3.52 -14.33
N TYR A 292 1.72 -2.68 -14.90
CA TYR A 292 1.55 -2.12 -16.25
C TYR A 292 1.33 -3.17 -17.36
N ARG A 293 1.84 -4.39 -17.16
CA ARG A 293 1.75 -5.53 -18.10
C ARG A 293 0.43 -6.30 -17.99
N ASN A 294 -0.31 -6.18 -16.89
CA ASN A 294 -1.54 -6.96 -16.69
C ASN A 294 -2.69 -6.53 -17.63
N ASN A 295 -3.45 -7.49 -18.13
CA ASN A 295 -4.77 -7.25 -18.69
C ASN A 295 -5.83 -7.50 -17.61
N PHE A 296 -6.74 -6.54 -17.42
CA PHE A 296 -7.91 -6.67 -16.56
C PHE A 296 -9.04 -5.88 -17.20
N ASP A 297 -10.10 -6.58 -17.59
CA ASP A 297 -11.32 -6.08 -18.25
C ASP A 297 -11.07 -4.93 -19.24
N ARG A 298 -10.14 -5.16 -20.16
CA ARG A 298 -9.89 -4.24 -21.27
C ARG A 298 -11.02 -4.34 -22.28
N VAL A 299 -11.92 -3.37 -22.28
CA VAL A 299 -13.08 -3.30 -23.17
C VAL A 299 -12.93 -2.16 -24.17
N GLU A 300 -13.14 -2.45 -25.45
CA GLU A 300 -13.19 -1.45 -26.52
C GLU A 300 -14.45 -1.73 -27.36
N ASN A 301 -15.23 -0.69 -27.68
CA ASN A 301 -16.54 -0.82 -28.37
C ASN A 301 -17.49 -1.84 -27.71
N GLY A 302 -17.47 -1.93 -26.38
CA GLY A 302 -18.27 -2.85 -25.58
C GLY A 302 -17.75 -4.30 -25.51
N LYS A 303 -16.69 -4.69 -26.23
CA LYS A 303 -16.16 -6.06 -26.20
C LYS A 303 -14.79 -6.15 -25.54
N ARG A 304 -14.52 -7.23 -24.79
CA ARG A 304 -13.18 -7.48 -24.23
C ARG A 304 -12.19 -7.74 -25.38
N VAL A 305 -11.09 -7.00 -25.44
CA VAL A 305 -10.13 -7.07 -26.57
C VAL A 305 -8.99 -8.06 -26.39
N CYS A 306 -8.82 -8.58 -25.17
CA CYS A 306 -7.84 -9.58 -24.81
C CYS A 306 -8.27 -10.24 -23.49
N ASP A 307 -7.84 -11.46 -23.24
CA ASP A 307 -8.09 -12.13 -21.97
C ASP A 307 -7.40 -11.41 -20.79
N ASN A 308 -7.99 -11.54 -19.60
CA ASN A 308 -7.39 -11.03 -18.38
C ASN A 308 -6.17 -11.91 -18.02
N SER A 309 -5.16 -11.31 -17.39
CA SER A 309 -3.97 -12.06 -16.95
C SER A 309 -4.32 -13.11 -15.90
N THR A 310 -3.64 -14.26 -15.93
CA THR A 310 -3.92 -15.35 -14.96
C THR A 310 -3.59 -14.94 -13.53
N ASN A 311 -2.61 -14.06 -13.33
CA ASN A 311 -2.27 -13.45 -12.05
C ASN A 311 -2.29 -11.91 -12.17
N LEU A 312 -3.22 -11.26 -11.46
CA LEU A 312 -3.32 -9.81 -11.34
C LEU A 312 -2.46 -9.33 -10.17
N VAL A 313 -1.43 -8.52 -10.43
CA VAL A 313 -0.52 -8.00 -9.40
C VAL A 313 -0.85 -6.55 -9.11
N VAL A 314 -1.40 -6.27 -7.92
CA VAL A 314 -1.70 -4.93 -7.43
C VAL A 314 -0.64 -4.53 -6.40
N TYR A 315 -0.05 -3.35 -6.57
CA TYR A 315 0.96 -2.76 -5.70
C TYR A 315 0.34 -1.66 -4.81
N GLY A 316 0.95 -1.44 -3.65
CA GLY A 316 0.58 -0.33 -2.77
C GLY A 316 1.45 -0.21 -1.52
N HIS A 317 1.55 0.99 -0.95
CA HIS A 317 2.40 1.27 0.22
C HIS A 317 1.90 0.62 1.51
N ASN A 318 2.83 0.16 2.34
CA ASN A 318 2.58 -0.28 3.72
C ASN A 318 2.68 0.92 4.67
N MET A 319 1.62 1.73 4.73
CA MET A 319 1.61 2.91 5.59
C MET A 319 1.42 2.55 7.07
N ASP A 320 2.12 3.23 7.98
CA ASP A 320 2.01 2.98 9.43
C ASP A 320 0.68 3.43 10.06
N ASN A 321 0.00 4.40 9.45
CA ASN A 321 -1.38 4.75 9.78
C ASN A 321 -2.42 3.69 9.33
N LEU A 322 -1.95 2.58 8.73
CA LEU A 322 -2.70 1.47 8.14
C LEU A 322 -3.48 1.78 6.85
N SER A 323 -3.30 2.95 6.21
CA SER A 323 -3.89 3.25 4.89
C SER A 323 -3.18 2.50 3.75
N MET A 324 -3.79 2.48 2.56
CA MET A 324 -3.34 1.67 1.43
C MET A 324 -3.23 0.19 1.84
N PHE A 325 -2.12 -0.48 1.51
CA PHE A 325 -1.83 -1.83 1.98
C PHE A 325 -1.19 -1.89 3.38
N GLY A 326 -1.12 -0.76 4.08
CA GLY A 326 -0.66 -0.67 5.47
C GLY A 326 -1.45 -1.52 6.47
N SER A 327 -2.67 -1.96 6.14
CA SER A 327 -3.43 -2.92 6.96
C SER A 327 -3.16 -4.39 6.63
N LEU A 328 -2.50 -4.73 5.51
CA LEU A 328 -2.18 -6.12 5.16
C LEU A 328 -1.21 -6.76 6.17
N LYS A 329 -0.34 -5.99 6.82
CA LYS A 329 0.56 -6.51 7.89
C LYS A 329 -0.18 -7.18 9.05
N ASN A 330 -1.48 -6.96 9.19
CA ASN A 330 -2.31 -7.64 10.18
C ASN A 330 -2.49 -9.14 9.90
N TYR A 331 -2.49 -9.60 8.63
CA TYR A 331 -2.49 -11.05 8.32
C TYR A 331 -1.27 -11.77 8.93
N ARG A 332 -0.13 -11.08 9.00
CA ARG A 332 1.10 -11.56 9.68
C ARG A 332 1.06 -11.37 11.20
N ASN A 333 0.48 -10.26 11.68
CA ASN A 333 0.63 -9.80 13.06
C ASN A 333 -0.50 -10.25 14.02
N ASP A 334 -1.74 -10.43 13.54
CA ASP A 334 -2.87 -10.99 14.31
C ASP A 334 -3.25 -12.34 13.71
N TRP A 335 -3.01 -13.40 14.50
CA TRP A 335 -3.39 -14.77 14.17
C TRP A 335 -4.84 -14.89 13.68
N GLY A 336 -5.77 -14.21 14.36
CA GLY A 336 -7.20 -14.26 14.06
C GLY A 336 -7.67 -13.23 13.03
N TYR A 337 -6.77 -12.57 12.28
CA TYR A 337 -7.15 -11.59 11.27
C TYR A 337 -7.70 -12.26 10.00
N TYR A 338 -7.06 -13.34 9.53
CA TYR A 338 -7.48 -14.07 8.34
C TYR A 338 -8.94 -14.54 8.45
N SER A 339 -9.32 -15.16 9.57
CA SER A 339 -10.66 -15.71 9.80
C SER A 339 -11.77 -14.65 9.83
N LYS A 340 -11.43 -13.36 9.97
CA LYS A 340 -12.38 -12.22 9.92
C LYS A 340 -12.40 -11.56 8.54
N HIS A 341 -11.31 -11.67 7.79
CA HIS A 341 -11.08 -10.96 6.52
C HIS A 341 -10.52 -11.90 5.42
N PRO A 342 -11.14 -13.05 5.12
CA PRO A 342 -10.58 -14.02 4.16
C PRO A 342 -10.90 -13.69 2.69
N LEU A 343 -11.82 -12.74 2.44
CA LEU A 343 -12.29 -12.38 1.11
C LEU A 343 -11.81 -10.99 0.68
N ILE A 344 -11.60 -10.84 -0.63
CA ILE A 344 -11.29 -9.59 -1.30
C ILE A 344 -12.36 -9.36 -2.38
N THR A 345 -12.94 -8.17 -2.42
CA THR A 345 -13.79 -7.72 -3.52
C THR A 345 -12.93 -6.89 -4.48
N LEU A 346 -12.87 -7.30 -5.75
CA LEU A 346 -12.19 -6.59 -6.82
C LEU A 346 -13.21 -6.25 -7.90
N CYS A 347 -13.58 -4.98 -8.00
CA CYS A 347 -14.36 -4.47 -9.12
C CYS A 347 -13.42 -4.07 -10.25
N SER A 348 -13.73 -4.43 -11.48
CA SER A 348 -13.28 -3.66 -12.65
C SER A 348 -14.20 -2.46 -12.86
N ASN A 349 -13.99 -1.69 -13.92
CA ASN A 349 -14.94 -0.68 -14.36
C ASN A 349 -16.28 -1.29 -14.86
N TYR A 350 -16.37 -2.62 -15.06
CA TYR A 350 -17.50 -3.30 -15.73
C TYR A 350 -18.18 -4.36 -14.85
N GLN A 351 -17.42 -5.08 -14.01
CA GLN A 351 -17.91 -6.24 -13.25
C GLN A 351 -17.32 -6.26 -11.83
N THR A 352 -18.03 -6.92 -10.90
CA THR A 352 -17.58 -7.14 -9.52
C THR A 352 -17.18 -8.61 -9.33
N TYR A 353 -15.94 -8.84 -8.88
CA TYR A 353 -15.41 -10.16 -8.59
C TYR A 353 -15.12 -10.34 -7.10
N THR A 354 -15.37 -11.54 -6.59
CA THR A 354 -14.96 -11.96 -5.24
C THR A 354 -13.78 -12.92 -5.36
N TYR A 355 -12.77 -12.73 -4.52
CA TYR A 355 -11.59 -13.58 -4.42
C TYR A 355 -11.45 -14.09 -2.97
N LYS A 356 -11.05 -15.35 -2.80
CA LYS A 356 -10.76 -15.95 -1.48
C LYS A 356 -9.25 -16.13 -1.29
N ILE A 357 -8.71 -15.65 -0.17
CA ILE A 357 -7.28 -15.66 0.15
C ILE A 357 -6.85 -17.10 0.49
N PHE A 358 -5.88 -17.63 -0.26
CA PHE A 358 -5.32 -18.98 -0.07
C PHE A 358 -3.91 -18.97 0.52
N GLY A 359 -3.19 -17.84 0.47
CA GLY A 359 -1.85 -17.73 1.05
C GLY A 359 -1.43 -16.29 1.31
N PHE A 360 -0.59 -16.09 2.34
CA PHE A 360 0.09 -14.82 2.59
C PHE A 360 1.43 -15.08 3.28
N PHE A 361 2.47 -14.38 2.84
CA PHE A 361 3.86 -14.76 3.11
C PHE A 361 4.82 -13.59 2.96
N ILE A 362 6.05 -13.79 3.44
CA ILE A 362 7.16 -12.84 3.27
C ILE A 362 8.10 -13.36 2.18
N ILE A 363 8.56 -12.45 1.32
CA ILE A 363 9.70 -12.67 0.42
C ILE A 363 10.75 -11.60 0.64
N ASP A 364 11.96 -11.90 0.17
CA ASP A 364 13.01 -10.94 -0.13
C ASP A 364 12.96 -10.68 -1.65
N ALA A 365 12.86 -9.41 -2.06
CA ALA A 365 12.71 -9.04 -3.46
C ALA A 365 14.03 -9.05 -4.26
N GLU A 366 15.19 -9.14 -3.59
CA GLU A 366 16.51 -9.24 -4.21
C GLU A 366 17.18 -10.60 -3.94
N ASP A 367 16.39 -11.62 -3.58
CA ASP A 367 16.87 -12.97 -3.31
C ASP A 367 17.29 -13.69 -4.60
N GLU A 368 18.58 -14.01 -4.72
CA GLU A 368 19.18 -14.83 -5.78
C GLU A 368 19.63 -16.21 -5.29
N SER A 369 19.07 -16.70 -4.17
CA SER A 369 19.32 -18.04 -3.62
C SER A 369 18.21 -19.04 -3.95
N GLU A 370 18.33 -20.27 -3.45
CA GLU A 370 17.32 -21.34 -3.60
C GLU A 370 15.94 -20.97 -3.03
N THR A 371 15.84 -19.94 -2.18
CA THR A 371 14.55 -19.44 -1.67
C THR A 371 13.87 -18.40 -2.55
N LYS A 372 14.51 -17.95 -3.64
CA LYS A 372 13.99 -16.98 -4.61
C LYS A 372 12.57 -17.33 -5.05
N PHE A 373 11.70 -16.32 -5.09
CA PHE A 373 10.35 -16.46 -5.64
C PHE A 373 9.87 -15.14 -6.23
N ASP A 374 10.09 -14.97 -7.54
CA ASP A 374 9.73 -13.79 -8.32
C ASP A 374 8.23 -13.78 -8.65
N CYS A 375 7.40 -13.72 -7.61
CA CYS A 375 5.96 -13.93 -7.74
C CYS A 375 5.21 -12.76 -8.40
N TRP A 376 5.89 -11.63 -8.66
CA TRP A 376 5.30 -10.44 -9.26
C TRP A 376 5.60 -10.30 -10.75
N ASN A 377 6.54 -11.10 -11.29
CA ASN A 377 6.78 -11.17 -12.73
C ASN A 377 6.03 -12.31 -13.43
N THR A 378 5.60 -13.36 -12.72
CA THR A 378 4.73 -14.41 -13.28
C THR A 378 3.27 -13.93 -13.33
N LEU A 379 2.88 -13.34 -14.47
CA LEU A 379 1.54 -12.77 -14.69
C LEU A 379 0.58 -13.70 -15.44
N ASN A 380 1.11 -14.65 -16.22
CA ASN A 380 0.38 -15.68 -16.94
C ASN A 380 1.22 -16.97 -16.89
N PHE A 381 0.59 -18.13 -17.11
CA PHE A 381 1.24 -19.43 -17.09
C PHE A 381 1.13 -20.11 -18.45
N SER A 382 2.18 -20.85 -18.83
CA SER A 382 2.31 -21.54 -20.11
C SER A 382 1.75 -22.97 -20.06
N SER A 383 1.68 -23.56 -18.87
CA SER A 383 1.20 -24.91 -18.62
C SER A 383 0.53 -25.06 -17.25
N GLU A 384 -0.18 -26.18 -17.07
CA GLU A 384 -0.74 -26.61 -15.78
C GLU A 384 0.35 -26.91 -14.74
N GLU A 385 1.50 -27.41 -15.19
CA GLU A 385 2.70 -27.66 -14.38
C GLU A 385 3.28 -26.34 -13.81
N GLU A 386 3.50 -25.32 -14.66
CA GLU A 386 4.01 -24.02 -14.25
C GLU A 386 3.08 -23.33 -13.22
N PHE A 387 1.76 -23.46 -13.43
CA PHE A 387 0.74 -22.95 -12.50
C PHE A 387 0.80 -23.66 -11.14
N TYR A 388 0.85 -25.00 -11.11
CA TYR A 388 0.88 -25.73 -9.85
C TYR A 388 2.22 -25.57 -9.12
N ASP A 389 3.36 -25.52 -9.81
CA ASP A 389 4.65 -25.19 -9.20
C ASP A 389 4.61 -23.82 -8.52
N TYR A 390 3.99 -22.83 -9.16
CA TYR A 390 3.80 -21.50 -8.59
C TYR A 390 2.91 -21.53 -7.34
N VAL A 391 1.69 -22.06 -7.41
CA VAL A 391 0.78 -22.07 -6.24
C VAL A 391 1.25 -23.00 -5.12
N ASN A 392 2.04 -24.02 -5.43
CA ASN A 392 2.72 -24.87 -4.43
C ASN A 392 3.98 -24.21 -3.83
N ASN A 393 4.63 -23.29 -4.53
CA ASN A 393 5.64 -22.39 -3.96
C ASN A 393 5.02 -21.36 -3.01
N VAL A 394 3.79 -20.88 -3.31
CA VAL A 394 2.99 -20.06 -2.40
C VAL A 394 2.61 -20.85 -1.14
N LYS A 395 2.07 -22.07 -1.31
CA LYS A 395 1.60 -22.91 -0.20
C LYS A 395 2.70 -23.23 0.82
N ARG A 396 3.94 -23.44 0.38
CA ARG A 396 5.13 -23.63 1.26
C ARG A 396 5.51 -22.37 2.04
N ARG A 397 5.38 -21.19 1.45
CA ARG A 397 5.73 -19.89 2.07
C ARG A 397 4.62 -19.33 2.94
N ALA A 398 3.37 -19.75 2.71
CA ALA A 398 2.18 -19.26 3.43
C ALA A 398 2.33 -19.44 4.95
N LEU A 399 2.10 -18.35 5.70
CA LEU A 399 2.22 -18.33 7.17
C LEU A 399 1.09 -19.08 7.88
N GLN A 400 -0.05 -19.21 7.20
CA GLN A 400 -1.16 -20.06 7.62
C GLN A 400 -1.52 -21.03 6.50
N THR A 401 -1.75 -22.29 6.86
CA THR A 401 -2.49 -23.23 6.02
C THR A 401 -3.99 -22.99 6.19
N ASN A 402 -4.77 -23.31 5.16
CA ASN A 402 -6.23 -23.20 5.11
C ASN A 402 -6.76 -24.25 4.12
N GLY A 403 -8.07 -24.41 4.05
CA GLY A 403 -8.74 -25.36 3.17
C GLY A 403 -9.10 -24.83 1.78
N VAL A 404 -8.62 -23.66 1.37
CA VAL A 404 -8.92 -23.10 0.04
C VAL A 404 -8.17 -23.90 -1.02
N ASP A 405 -8.90 -24.50 -1.94
CA ASP A 405 -8.31 -25.16 -3.11
C ASP A 405 -7.93 -24.14 -4.19
N VAL A 406 -6.95 -24.50 -5.01
CA VAL A 406 -6.53 -23.74 -6.19
C VAL A 406 -6.37 -24.73 -7.34
N GLN A 407 -6.98 -24.44 -8.48
CA GLN A 407 -7.04 -25.30 -9.66
C GLN A 407 -6.54 -24.53 -10.89
N TYR A 408 -5.93 -25.24 -11.84
CA TYR A 408 -5.49 -24.64 -13.09
C TYR A 408 -6.65 -24.00 -13.84
N GLY A 409 -6.47 -22.75 -14.27
CA GLY A 409 -7.52 -21.90 -14.83
C GLY A 409 -8.18 -20.93 -13.84
N ASP A 410 -7.93 -21.08 -12.53
CA ASP A 410 -8.33 -20.04 -11.55
C ASP A 410 -7.56 -18.73 -11.82
N GLN A 411 -8.28 -17.60 -11.86
CA GLN A 411 -7.63 -16.28 -11.85
C GLN A 411 -7.14 -15.95 -10.44
N LEU A 412 -5.85 -15.64 -10.33
CA LEU A 412 -5.15 -15.25 -9.12
C LEU A 412 -5.10 -13.72 -8.98
N LEU A 413 -5.08 -13.25 -7.74
CA LEU A 413 -4.88 -11.87 -7.34
C LEU A 413 -3.76 -11.81 -6.29
N THR A 414 -2.70 -11.07 -6.61
CA THR A 414 -1.53 -10.85 -5.77
C THR A 414 -1.52 -9.40 -5.29
N LEU A 415 -1.62 -9.19 -3.98
CA LEU A 415 -1.40 -7.89 -3.35
C LEU A 415 0.06 -7.81 -2.86
N PHE A 416 0.81 -6.85 -3.38
CA PHE A 416 2.25 -6.69 -3.15
C PHE A 416 2.53 -5.41 -2.37
N THR A 417 3.21 -5.53 -1.22
CA THR A 417 3.58 -4.38 -0.39
C THR A 417 4.89 -4.59 0.37
N CYS A 418 5.54 -3.54 0.84
CA CYS A 418 6.73 -3.65 1.70
C CYS A 418 6.35 -4.27 3.06
N SER A 419 7.12 -5.19 3.64
CA SER A 419 6.78 -5.79 4.94
C SER A 419 7.35 -5.03 6.15
N GLY A 420 8.43 -4.26 5.96
CA GLY A 420 9.12 -3.53 7.03
C GLY A 420 9.96 -4.41 7.97
N ILE A 421 10.35 -5.62 7.53
CA ILE A 421 11.19 -6.54 8.30
C ILE A 421 12.69 -6.32 7.98
N PHE A 422 12.99 -6.03 6.72
CA PHE A 422 14.25 -5.52 6.15
C PHE A 422 13.89 -4.73 4.88
N ASP A 423 14.84 -4.05 4.25
CA ASP A 423 14.56 -3.01 3.24
C ASP A 423 13.98 -3.60 1.94
N GLU A 424 14.48 -4.76 1.52
CA GLU A 424 14.07 -5.55 0.35
C GLU A 424 12.81 -6.40 0.64
N ALA A 425 12.35 -6.44 1.91
CA ALA A 425 11.31 -7.34 2.35
C ALA A 425 9.92 -6.96 1.82
N ARG A 426 9.19 -7.93 1.27
CA ARG A 426 7.82 -7.75 0.79
C ARG A 426 6.87 -8.69 1.51
N LEU A 427 5.67 -8.20 1.79
CA LEU A 427 4.53 -8.97 2.25
C LEU A 427 3.62 -9.18 1.05
N ILE A 428 3.32 -10.44 0.79
CA ILE A 428 2.46 -10.87 -0.30
C ILE A 428 1.17 -11.42 0.31
N VAL A 429 0.02 -11.03 -0.24
CA VAL A 429 -1.28 -11.65 0.03
C VAL A 429 -1.84 -12.14 -1.30
N MET A 430 -2.15 -13.42 -1.39
CA MET A 430 -2.63 -14.08 -2.60
C MET A 430 -4.00 -14.71 -2.41
N ALA A 431 -4.87 -14.44 -3.37
CA ALA A 431 -6.23 -14.94 -3.44
C ALA A 431 -6.51 -15.51 -4.83
N ARG A 432 -7.51 -16.38 -4.94
CA ARG A 432 -8.03 -16.87 -6.22
C ARG A 432 -9.51 -16.54 -6.34
N MET A 433 -10.00 -16.31 -7.55
CA MET A 433 -11.38 -15.91 -7.80
C MET A 433 -12.36 -17.00 -7.30
N VAL A 434 -13.47 -16.60 -6.69
CA VAL A 434 -14.56 -17.51 -6.34
C VAL A 434 -15.23 -17.97 -7.64
N ARG A 435 -15.40 -19.28 -7.81
CA ARG A 435 -15.95 -19.87 -9.03
C ARG A 435 -17.48 -19.70 -9.07
N PRO A 436 -18.14 -19.79 -10.24
CA PRO A 436 -19.59 -19.79 -10.32
C PRO A 436 -20.21 -20.85 -9.40
N ASP A 437 -21.31 -20.49 -8.74
CA ASP A 437 -22.08 -21.32 -7.80
C ASP A 437 -21.30 -21.87 -6.59
N GLU A 438 -20.09 -21.37 -6.32
CA GLU A 438 -19.26 -21.73 -5.17
C GLU A 438 -19.57 -20.84 -3.94
N ASP A 439 -19.60 -21.43 -2.74
CA ASP A 439 -19.59 -20.65 -1.49
C ASP A 439 -18.29 -19.83 -1.38
N PRO A 440 -18.37 -18.48 -1.31
CA PRO A 440 -17.20 -17.63 -1.15
C PRO A 440 -16.34 -17.99 0.07
N TYR A 441 -16.95 -18.49 1.15
CA TYR A 441 -16.25 -18.82 2.38
C TYR A 441 -15.72 -20.27 2.43
N ALA A 442 -16.10 -21.15 1.50
CA ALA A 442 -15.64 -22.54 1.54
C ALA A 442 -14.10 -22.63 1.52
N GLY A 443 -13.54 -23.33 2.50
CA GLY A 443 -12.10 -23.51 2.68
C GLY A 443 -11.42 -22.41 3.51
N THR A 444 -12.09 -21.29 3.82
CA THR A 444 -11.49 -20.19 4.60
C THR A 444 -11.65 -20.36 6.12
N GLN A 445 -12.32 -21.43 6.56
CA GLN A 445 -12.44 -21.81 7.98
C GLN A 445 -11.18 -22.55 8.47
N GLU A 446 -11.05 -22.66 9.79
CA GLU A 446 -10.10 -23.57 10.47
C GLU A 446 -8.63 -23.45 9.99
N SER A 447 -8.20 -22.23 9.61
CA SER A 447 -6.81 -21.97 9.27
C SER A 447 -5.88 -22.27 10.44
N GLN A 448 -4.69 -22.78 10.15
CA GLN A 448 -3.70 -23.23 11.14
C GLN A 448 -2.32 -22.62 10.84
N GLN A 449 -1.49 -22.42 11.87
CA GLN A 449 -0.12 -21.96 11.65
C GLN A 449 0.62 -23.00 10.81
N ASN A 450 1.24 -22.59 9.72
CA ASN A 450 2.10 -23.49 8.96
C ASN A 450 3.33 -23.84 9.84
N PRO A 451 3.54 -25.12 10.22
CA PRO A 451 4.68 -25.49 11.04
C PRO A 451 6.00 -25.50 10.24
N ASN A 452 5.91 -25.55 8.91
CA ASN A 452 7.01 -25.72 7.96
C ASN A 452 7.04 -24.58 6.93
N VAL A 453 7.07 -23.33 7.40
CA VAL A 453 7.16 -22.15 6.53
C VAL A 453 8.53 -22.10 5.86
N LEU A 454 8.53 -22.06 4.53
CA LEU A 454 9.68 -21.65 3.72
C LEU A 454 9.85 -20.12 3.81
N TRP A 455 10.83 -19.65 4.58
CA TRP A 455 11.21 -18.24 4.63
C TRP A 455 12.30 -17.91 3.59
N PRO A 456 12.44 -16.64 3.15
CA PRO A 456 13.58 -16.20 2.34
C PRO A 456 14.89 -16.32 3.12
N THR A 457 16.00 -16.62 2.43
CA THR A 457 17.30 -17.00 3.01
C THR A 457 17.85 -15.99 4.02
N ILE A 458 17.56 -14.70 3.87
CA ILE A 458 17.96 -13.67 4.83
C ILE A 458 17.40 -13.93 6.25
N TYR A 459 16.19 -14.50 6.37
CA TYR A 459 15.59 -14.87 7.66
C TYR A 459 16.44 -15.88 8.43
N TYR A 460 16.99 -16.89 7.74
CA TYR A 460 17.82 -17.93 8.35
C TYR A 460 19.22 -17.46 8.79
N ARG A 461 19.59 -16.19 8.50
CA ARG A 461 20.80 -15.56 9.05
C ARG A 461 20.62 -15.10 10.50
N TRP A 462 19.37 -14.93 10.95
CA TRP A 462 19.03 -14.45 12.30
C TRP A 462 18.20 -15.47 13.09
N ASN A 463 17.45 -16.32 12.39
CA ASN A 463 16.58 -17.33 12.98
C ASN A 463 17.10 -18.74 12.67
N LYS A 464 16.88 -19.70 13.58
CA LYS A 464 17.18 -21.11 13.30
C LYS A 464 16.37 -21.57 12.09
N ASN A 465 17.01 -22.19 11.10
CA ASN A 465 16.29 -22.90 10.06
C ASN A 465 15.50 -24.08 10.66
N ASN A 466 14.18 -24.02 10.49
CA ASN A 466 13.20 -25.03 10.89
C ASN A 466 12.42 -25.55 9.67
N TYR A 467 12.76 -25.10 8.45
CA TYR A 467 12.16 -25.63 7.23
C TYR A 467 12.76 -27.00 6.92
N ASP A 468 11.88 -27.96 6.66
CA ASP A 468 12.17 -29.34 6.32
C ASP A 468 11.61 -29.61 4.91
N PRO A 469 12.45 -29.84 3.88
CA PRO A 469 11.98 -30.07 2.52
C PRO A 469 11.30 -31.44 2.36
N ASP A 470 11.59 -32.40 3.25
CA ASP A 470 11.13 -33.79 3.18
C ASP A 470 9.84 -34.03 4.02
N ALA A 471 9.35 -33.02 4.72
CA ALA A 471 8.15 -33.08 5.53
C ALA A 471 6.86 -33.21 4.69
N GLU A 472 5.83 -33.84 5.28
CA GLU A 472 4.55 -34.11 4.61
C GLU A 472 3.90 -32.82 4.06
N PHE A 473 3.76 -32.76 2.74
CA PHE A 473 3.19 -31.63 2.02
C PHE A 473 2.12 -32.12 1.03
N VAL A 474 0.88 -31.67 1.21
CA VAL A 474 -0.23 -31.94 0.29
C VAL A 474 -0.27 -30.85 -0.79
N PRO A 475 0.08 -31.14 -2.05
CA PRO A 475 0.07 -30.14 -3.12
C PRO A 475 -1.35 -29.69 -3.51
N TYR A 476 -1.42 -28.59 -4.26
CA TYR A 476 -2.51 -28.32 -5.19
C TYR A 476 -2.22 -29.01 -6.53
N GLY A 477 -3.28 -29.40 -7.25
CA GLY A 477 -3.19 -30.10 -8.53
C GLY A 477 -3.17 -31.63 -8.42
N PRO A 478 -3.04 -32.34 -9.55
CA PRO A 478 -2.91 -33.79 -9.56
C PRO A 478 -1.58 -34.19 -8.90
N VAL A 479 -1.60 -35.23 -8.07
CA VAL A 479 -0.37 -35.79 -7.50
C VAL A 479 0.38 -36.50 -8.62
N THR A 480 1.37 -35.82 -9.20
CA THR A 480 2.33 -36.40 -10.13
C THR A 480 3.25 -37.36 -9.37
N THR A 481 2.83 -38.62 -9.30
CA THR A 481 3.71 -39.72 -8.88
C THR A 481 4.84 -39.85 -9.89
N THR A 482 5.99 -39.23 -9.60
CA THR A 482 7.25 -39.44 -10.33
C THR A 482 7.65 -40.90 -10.14
N GLY A 483 7.26 -41.75 -11.08
CA GLY A 483 7.40 -43.20 -10.96
C GLY A 483 8.86 -43.64 -10.91
N ASP A 484 9.24 -44.26 -9.80
CA ASP A 484 10.50 -45.01 -9.66
C ASP A 484 10.27 -46.51 -10.02
N ASP A 485 9.21 -46.79 -10.78
CA ASP A 485 8.82 -48.11 -11.29
C ASP A 485 9.72 -48.51 -12.48
N ASN A 486 11.02 -48.59 -12.24
CA ASN A 486 12.01 -49.10 -13.19
C ASN A 486 11.99 -50.65 -13.21
N GLU A 487 10.81 -51.23 -13.44
CA GLU A 487 10.64 -52.68 -13.64
C GLU A 487 10.78 -52.99 -15.15
N PRO A 488 11.80 -53.76 -15.56
CA PRO A 488 12.05 -54.01 -16.98
C PRO A 488 11.01 -54.99 -17.55
N ALA A 489 10.29 -54.54 -18.58
CA ALA A 489 9.28 -55.36 -19.24
C ALA A 489 9.86 -56.67 -19.81
N GLU A 490 9.41 -57.82 -19.28
CA GLU A 490 9.70 -59.13 -19.87
C GLU A 490 9.01 -59.26 -21.23
N THR A 491 9.80 -59.22 -22.30
CA THR A 491 9.33 -59.53 -23.66
C THR A 491 9.18 -61.04 -23.83
N THR A 492 7.98 -61.56 -23.60
CA THR A 492 7.63 -62.94 -24.02
C THR A 492 7.41 -62.98 -25.54
N GLU A 493 8.41 -63.46 -26.28
CA GLU A 493 8.22 -63.88 -27.66
C GLU A 493 7.40 -65.19 -27.68
N GLU A 494 6.14 -65.13 -28.13
CA GLU A 494 5.43 -66.33 -28.57
C GLU A 494 5.95 -66.72 -29.98
N ALA A 495 6.47 -67.94 -30.10
CA ALA A 495 6.91 -68.51 -31.37
C ALA A 495 5.89 -69.53 -31.88
N ASP A 496 5.26 -69.24 -33.01
CA ASP A 496 4.42 -70.19 -33.75
C ASP A 496 5.27 -71.22 -34.51
N GLU A 497 5.06 -72.52 -34.24
CA GLU A 497 5.38 -73.68 -35.11
C GLU A 497 4.19 -74.66 -35.17
#